data_AF-A0A1I7SFT7-F1
#
_entry.id   AF-A0A1I7SFT7-F1
#
_cell.length_a   1.000
_cell.length_b   1.000
_cell.length_c   1.000
_cell.angle_alpha   90.00
_cell.angle_beta   90.00
_cell.angle_gamma   90.00
#
_symmetry.space_group_name_H-M   'P 1'
#
loop_
_entity.id
_entity.type
_entity.pdbx_description
1 polymer ?
#
loop_
_entity_poly.entity_id
_entity_poly.type
_entity_poly.pdbx_seq_one_letter_code
_entity_poly.pdbx_strand_id
1 'polypeptide(L)'
;MFRKFYKDTEHKCDKCKQHVVLAVCSQYLTSSPGNLVEEELFDDILNTGFSVVKQKRVRLDDITVDDWLSSRVPADFAAQFANGTSLILLLNRRNSIEAGREMAKFHNLVCKNKINRPGVYASANIIDAQRDIRLLFPEVKITADDLSAAREYAHSHIVTPLTNELAAMRILSSKSELSQSTIKETFGRNYCP
;
A
#
# COMPACT_ATOMS: atom_id res chain seq x y z
N MET A 1 15.69 3.26 -21.76
CA MET A 1 14.47 4.04 -21.44
C MET A 1 14.13 4.02 -19.94
N PHE A 2 14.26 2.87 -19.27
CA PHE A 2 14.03 2.63 -17.82
C PHE A 2 14.74 3.57 -16.84
N ARG A 3 16.03 3.89 -17.08
CA ARG A 3 16.82 4.80 -16.21
C ARG A 3 16.21 6.19 -16.02
N LYS A 4 15.34 6.64 -16.93
CA LYS A 4 14.77 8.00 -16.87
C LYS A 4 13.55 8.05 -15.94
N PHE A 5 12.66 7.05 -16.01
CA PHE A 5 11.42 6.99 -15.20
C PHE A 5 11.69 6.91 -13.69
N TYR A 6 12.71 6.14 -13.26
CA TYR A 6 13.01 5.98 -11.83
C TYR A 6 13.97 7.03 -11.26
N LYS A 7 14.73 7.73 -12.09
CA LYS A 7 15.52 8.89 -11.63
C LYS A 7 14.62 10.06 -11.23
N ASP A 8 13.47 10.20 -11.90
CA ASP A 8 12.55 11.30 -11.64
C ASP A 8 11.71 11.10 -10.36
N THR A 9 11.66 9.89 -9.79
CA THR A 9 11.02 9.59 -8.49
C THR A 9 11.96 9.71 -7.28
N GLU A 10 13.25 9.96 -7.49
CA GLU A 10 14.20 10.23 -6.39
C GLU A 10 14.07 11.64 -5.82
N HIS A 11 13.37 12.54 -6.51
CA HIS A 11 13.18 13.91 -6.05
C HIS A 11 11.80 14.08 -5.40
N LYS A 12 11.77 14.05 -4.05
CA LYS A 12 10.94 14.96 -3.20
C LYS A 12 10.85 14.61 -1.70
N CYS A 13 11.73 13.79 -1.12
CA CYS A 13 11.66 13.55 0.33
C CYS A 13 13.01 13.18 0.94
N ASP A 14 13.79 14.18 1.36
CA ASP A 14 15.01 13.98 2.17
C ASP A 14 14.75 13.36 3.55
N LYS A 15 13.47 13.26 3.96
CA LYS A 15 13.03 12.64 5.22
C LYS A 15 12.61 11.18 5.09
N CYS A 16 12.54 10.64 3.88
CA CYS A 16 12.00 9.31 3.66
C CYS A 16 13.08 8.27 4.03
N LYS A 17 12.91 7.68 5.22
CA LYS A 17 13.77 6.63 5.73
C LYS A 17 13.74 5.43 4.77
N GLN A 18 14.76 4.57 4.85
CA GLN A 18 14.70 3.28 4.18
C GLN A 18 13.50 2.52 4.76
N HIS A 19 12.61 2.07 3.88
CA HIS A 19 11.45 1.30 4.27
C HIS A 19 11.47 -0.03 3.55
N VAL A 20 10.87 -1.03 4.17
CA VAL A 20 10.73 -2.35 3.57
C VAL A 20 9.38 -2.42 2.87
N VAL A 21 9.37 -2.87 1.62
CA VAL A 21 8.16 -3.18 0.86
C VAL A 21 8.11 -4.67 0.59
N LEU A 22 6.92 -5.25 0.67
CA LEU A 22 6.71 -6.61 0.23
C LEU A 22 6.31 -6.60 -1.25
N ALA A 23 6.98 -7.42 -2.05
CA ALA A 23 6.56 -7.73 -3.39
C ALA A 23 6.27 -9.23 -3.50
N VAL A 24 5.17 -9.59 -4.15
CA VAL A 24 4.77 -10.99 -4.34
C VAL A 24 4.50 -11.24 -5.81
N CYS A 25 5.13 -12.28 -6.33
CA CYS A 25 5.00 -12.71 -7.71
C CYS A 25 4.20 -14.01 -7.75
N SER A 26 3.12 -14.00 -8.51
CA SER A 26 2.22 -15.13 -8.67
C SER A 26 2.87 -16.32 -9.36
N GLN A 27 2.26 -17.49 -9.20
CA GLN A 27 2.74 -18.74 -9.80
C GLN A 27 2.96 -18.67 -11.30
N TYR A 28 2.16 -17.90 -12.03
CA TYR A 28 2.22 -17.81 -13.50
C TYR A 28 3.52 -17.18 -14.00
N LEU A 29 4.24 -16.47 -13.12
CA LEU A 29 5.58 -15.95 -13.38
C LEU A 29 6.67 -16.96 -13.06
N THR A 30 6.39 -17.93 -12.20
CA THR A 30 7.40 -18.83 -11.62
C THR A 30 7.34 -20.28 -12.11
N SER A 31 6.26 -20.69 -12.80
CA SER A 31 5.97 -22.09 -13.10
C SER A 31 6.42 -22.58 -14.49
N SER A 32 7.28 -21.84 -15.20
CA SER A 32 7.89 -22.34 -16.45
C SER A 32 9.40 -22.05 -16.49
N PRO A 33 10.25 -23.05 -16.81
CA PRO A 33 11.67 -22.80 -17.04
C PRO A 33 11.81 -21.89 -18.27
N GLY A 34 12.51 -20.76 -18.13
CA GLY A 34 12.69 -19.77 -19.21
C GLY A 34 11.67 -18.62 -19.20
N ASN A 35 11.00 -18.36 -18.08
CA ASN A 35 10.05 -17.25 -17.99
C ASN A 35 10.80 -15.90 -17.93
N LEU A 36 10.98 -15.28 -19.10
CA LEU A 36 11.59 -13.96 -19.28
C LEU A 36 11.04 -12.90 -18.31
N VAL A 37 9.81 -13.04 -17.84
CA VAL A 37 9.17 -12.06 -16.95
C VAL A 37 9.73 -12.08 -15.53
N GLU A 38 10.11 -13.25 -15.00
CA GLU A 38 10.74 -13.32 -13.67
C GLU A 38 12.16 -12.76 -13.72
N GLU A 39 12.93 -13.10 -14.75
CA GLU A 39 14.28 -12.57 -14.97
C GLU A 39 14.26 -11.05 -15.20
N GLU A 40 13.37 -10.56 -16.08
CA GLU A 40 13.16 -9.13 -16.32
C GLU A 40 12.79 -8.40 -15.01
N LEU A 41 11.95 -9.00 -14.16
CA LEU A 41 11.58 -8.44 -12.87
C LEU A 41 12.77 -8.37 -11.90
N PHE A 42 13.59 -9.41 -11.81
CA PHE A 42 14.78 -9.37 -10.95
C PHE A 42 15.80 -8.35 -11.43
N ASP A 43 16.03 -8.27 -12.73
CA ASP A 43 16.90 -7.25 -13.32
C ASP A 43 16.36 -5.85 -13.01
N ASP A 44 15.05 -5.62 -13.15
CA ASP A 44 14.43 -4.35 -12.82
C ASP A 44 14.49 -4.02 -11.32
N ILE A 45 14.32 -5.00 -10.43
CA ILE A 45 14.50 -4.84 -8.97
C ILE A 45 15.93 -4.35 -8.67
N LEU A 46 16.94 -4.99 -9.24
CA LEU A 46 18.34 -4.62 -9.02
C LEU A 46 18.65 -3.25 -9.63
N ASN A 47 18.17 -2.99 -10.84
CA ASN A 47 18.41 -1.73 -11.57
C ASN A 47 17.69 -0.53 -10.97
N THR A 48 16.59 -0.74 -10.25
CA THR A 48 15.87 0.30 -9.51
C THR A 48 16.48 0.60 -8.14
N GLY A 49 17.55 -0.10 -7.75
CA GLY A 49 18.26 0.14 -6.49
C GLY A 49 17.54 -0.45 -5.28
N PHE A 50 16.63 -1.41 -5.49
CA PHE A 50 16.16 -2.24 -4.38
C PHE A 50 17.25 -3.21 -3.96
N SER A 51 17.34 -3.42 -2.65
CA SER A 51 18.08 -4.54 -2.07
C SER A 51 17.08 -5.62 -1.65
N VAL A 52 17.39 -6.88 -1.98
CA VAL A 52 16.59 -8.02 -1.52
C VAL A 52 17.04 -8.37 -0.10
N VAL A 53 16.19 -8.08 0.88
CA VAL A 53 16.44 -8.42 2.29
C VAL A 53 16.20 -9.90 2.54
N LYS A 54 15.11 -10.42 1.98
CA LYS A 54 14.70 -11.81 2.13
C LYS A 54 13.87 -12.25 0.93
N GLN A 55 13.92 -13.53 0.61
CA GLN A 55 13.07 -14.12 -0.39
C GLN A 55 12.67 -15.53 0.01
N LYS A 56 11.48 -15.96 -0.40
CA LYS A 56 11.08 -17.36 -0.33
C LYS A 56 10.07 -17.69 -1.43
N ARG A 57 10.07 -18.94 -1.87
CA ARG A 57 8.99 -19.51 -2.65
C ARG A 57 8.07 -20.28 -1.72
N VAL A 58 6.78 -19.99 -1.76
CA VAL A 58 5.79 -20.65 -0.91
C VAL A 58 4.51 -20.85 -1.71
N ARG A 59 3.86 -21.99 -1.50
CA ARG A 59 2.52 -22.20 -2.01
C ARG A 59 1.53 -21.51 -1.08
N LEU A 60 0.81 -20.53 -1.58
CA LEU A 60 -0.24 -19.84 -0.82
C LEU A 60 -1.57 -20.56 -1.06
N ASP A 61 -2.25 -20.94 0.01
CA ASP A 61 -3.62 -21.46 -0.05
C ASP A 61 -4.64 -20.32 -0.07
N ASP A 62 -5.90 -20.65 -0.40
CA ASP A 62 -6.97 -19.65 -0.50
C ASP A 62 -7.16 -18.87 0.81
N ILE A 63 -7.06 -19.55 1.97
CA ILE A 63 -7.21 -18.94 3.30
C ILE A 63 -6.12 -17.90 3.55
N THR A 64 -4.87 -18.25 3.28
CA THR A 64 -3.73 -17.33 3.46
C THR A 64 -3.85 -16.14 2.52
N VAL A 65 -4.32 -16.36 1.28
CA VAL A 65 -4.56 -15.28 0.31
C VAL A 65 -5.71 -14.39 0.75
N ASP A 66 -6.79 -14.94 1.28
CA ASP A 66 -7.92 -14.16 1.79
C ASP A 66 -7.54 -13.34 3.02
N ASP A 67 -6.77 -13.90 3.96
CA ASP A 67 -6.24 -13.16 5.10
C ASP A 67 -5.24 -12.07 4.67
N TRP A 68 -4.38 -12.41 3.70
CA TRP A 68 -3.35 -11.52 3.21
C TRP A 68 -3.91 -10.39 2.38
N LEU A 69 -4.75 -10.64 1.39
CA LEU A 69 -5.22 -9.64 0.43
C LEU A 69 -6.62 -9.13 0.81
N SER A 70 -7.49 -10.00 1.31
CA SER A 70 -8.84 -9.66 1.77
C SER A 70 -9.59 -8.81 0.72
N SER A 71 -10.52 -7.94 1.14
CA SER A 71 -11.28 -7.05 0.25
C SER A 71 -10.47 -5.86 -0.30
N ARG A 72 -9.13 -5.84 -0.15
CA ARG A 72 -8.29 -4.68 -0.54
C ARG A 72 -7.80 -4.76 -1.98
N VAL A 73 -7.93 -5.90 -2.62
CA VAL A 73 -7.68 -6.07 -4.05
C VAL A 73 -8.87 -6.78 -4.70
N PRO A 74 -9.05 -6.63 -6.02
CA PRO A 74 -10.05 -7.40 -6.76
C PRO A 74 -9.87 -8.92 -6.57
N ALA A 75 -10.98 -9.65 -6.45
CA ALA A 75 -10.94 -11.10 -6.18
C ALA A 75 -10.25 -11.89 -7.31
N ASP A 76 -10.40 -11.46 -8.56
CA ASP A 76 -9.73 -12.03 -9.73
C ASP A 76 -8.20 -11.82 -9.70
N PHE A 77 -7.74 -10.74 -9.05
CA PHE A 77 -6.33 -10.51 -8.79
C PHE A 77 -5.82 -11.41 -7.66
N ALA A 78 -6.55 -11.48 -6.54
CA ALA A 78 -6.19 -12.34 -5.40
C ALA A 78 -6.09 -13.82 -5.80
N ALA A 79 -7.04 -14.32 -6.60
CA ALA A 79 -7.07 -15.70 -7.08
C ALA A 79 -5.81 -16.13 -7.85
N GLN A 80 -5.02 -15.18 -8.38
CA GLN A 80 -3.78 -15.51 -9.10
C GLN A 80 -2.66 -16.00 -8.20
N PHE A 81 -2.69 -15.61 -6.93
CA PHE A 81 -1.71 -16.01 -5.92
C PHE A 81 -2.09 -17.32 -5.23
N ALA A 82 -3.38 -17.67 -5.28
CA ALA A 82 -3.90 -18.84 -4.62
C ALA A 82 -3.57 -20.13 -5.36
N ASN A 83 -3.42 -21.21 -4.58
CA ASN A 83 -3.22 -22.58 -5.05
C ASN A 83 -2.00 -22.77 -5.96
N GLY A 84 -1.02 -21.87 -5.83
CA GLY A 84 0.17 -21.80 -6.65
C GLY A 84 1.42 -21.44 -5.88
N THR A 85 2.59 -21.83 -6.40
CA THR A 85 3.88 -21.41 -5.84
C THR A 85 4.11 -19.94 -6.15
N SER A 86 4.03 -19.07 -5.16
CA SER A 86 4.35 -17.66 -5.30
C SER A 86 5.78 -17.38 -4.81
N LEU A 87 6.47 -16.45 -5.48
CA LEU A 87 7.75 -15.91 -5.02
C LEU A 87 7.46 -14.65 -4.21
N ILE A 88 7.87 -14.66 -2.94
CA ILE A 88 7.71 -13.55 -2.02
C ILE A 88 9.07 -12.91 -1.80
N LEU A 89 9.14 -11.60 -2.02
CA LEU A 89 10.33 -10.77 -1.92
C LEU A 89 10.12 -9.68 -0.86
N LEU A 90 11.08 -9.59 0.04
CA LEU A 90 11.20 -8.50 0.99
C LEU A 90 12.26 -7.53 0.47
N LEU A 91 11.83 -6.35 0.03
CA LEU A 91 12.68 -5.40 -0.68
C LEU A 91 12.90 -4.14 0.18
N ASN A 92 14.13 -3.63 0.20
CA ASN A 92 14.47 -2.41 0.93
C ASN A 92 15.09 -1.36 -0.01
N ARG A 93 14.56 -0.13 0.09
CA ARG A 93 15.04 1.09 -0.58
C ARG A 93 14.49 2.31 0.15
N ARG A 94 15.08 3.49 -0.07
CA ARG A 94 14.36 4.75 0.16
C ARG A 94 13.14 4.84 -0.78
N ASN A 95 12.03 5.38 -0.29
CA ASN A 95 10.77 5.45 -1.04
C ASN A 95 10.28 4.08 -1.58
N SER A 96 10.56 3.00 -0.85
CA SER A 96 10.30 1.64 -1.31
C SER A 96 8.83 1.35 -1.63
N ILE A 97 7.89 1.94 -0.88
CA ILE A 97 6.45 1.80 -1.15
C ILE A 97 6.11 2.31 -2.55
N GLU A 98 6.46 3.56 -2.85
CA GLU A 98 6.11 4.16 -4.14
C GLU A 98 6.85 3.49 -5.29
N ALA A 99 8.16 3.26 -5.12
CA ALA A 99 8.95 2.56 -6.12
C ALA A 99 8.44 1.13 -6.38
N GLY A 100 8.02 0.42 -5.33
CA GLY A 100 7.49 -0.93 -5.42
C GLY A 100 6.14 -0.97 -6.14
N ARG A 101 5.28 0.03 -5.90
CA ARG A 101 4.00 0.15 -6.61
C ARG A 101 4.18 0.43 -8.10
N GLU A 102 5.09 1.34 -8.46
CA GLU A 102 5.40 1.63 -9.86
C GLU A 102 5.99 0.41 -10.57
N MET A 103 6.89 -0.32 -9.91
CA MET A 103 7.40 -1.61 -10.39
C MET A 103 6.26 -2.60 -10.61
N ALA A 104 5.39 -2.82 -9.63
CA ALA A 104 4.26 -3.73 -9.76
C ALA A 104 3.30 -3.34 -10.89
N LYS A 105 2.99 -2.05 -11.06
CA LYS A 105 2.17 -1.55 -12.17
C LYS A 105 2.81 -1.87 -13.53
N PHE A 106 4.10 -1.59 -13.67
CA PHE A 106 4.84 -1.85 -14.90
C PHE A 106 4.83 -3.34 -15.24
N HIS A 107 5.23 -4.20 -14.30
CA HIS A 107 5.26 -5.64 -14.55
C HIS A 107 3.87 -6.22 -14.75
N ASN A 108 2.83 -5.71 -14.08
CA ASN A 108 1.46 -6.15 -14.36
C ASN A 108 1.02 -5.82 -15.79
N LEU A 109 1.47 -4.70 -16.36
CA LEU A 109 1.23 -4.40 -17.78
C LEU A 109 1.98 -5.38 -18.69
N VAL A 110 3.24 -5.69 -18.38
CA VAL A 110 4.04 -6.68 -19.11
C VAL A 110 3.38 -8.06 -19.04
N CYS A 111 2.96 -8.49 -17.85
CA CYS A 111 2.26 -9.76 -17.63
C CYS A 111 0.95 -9.79 -18.41
N LYS A 112 0.16 -8.72 -18.37
CA LYS A 112 -1.08 -8.63 -19.15
C LYS A 112 -0.83 -8.76 -20.65
N ASN A 113 0.26 -8.20 -21.17
CA ASN A 113 0.59 -8.32 -22.59
C ASN A 113 1.10 -9.72 -22.98
N LYS A 114 1.87 -10.39 -22.10
CA LYS A 114 2.50 -11.68 -22.40
C LYS A 114 1.59 -12.88 -22.08
N ILE A 115 0.86 -12.81 -20.96
CA ILE A 115 0.09 -13.94 -20.40
C ILE A 115 -1.37 -13.58 -20.08
N ASN A 116 -1.85 -12.40 -20.50
CA ASN A 116 -3.22 -11.91 -20.32
C ASN A 116 -3.73 -11.91 -18.87
N ARG A 117 -2.81 -11.80 -17.91
CA ARG A 117 -3.09 -11.72 -16.48
C ARG A 117 -2.04 -10.84 -15.83
N PRO A 118 -2.39 -10.03 -14.81
CA PRO A 118 -1.37 -9.45 -13.94
C PRO A 118 -0.68 -10.57 -13.13
N GLY A 119 0.31 -10.23 -12.30
CA GLY A 119 1.05 -11.26 -11.57
C GLY A 119 1.99 -10.75 -10.49
N VAL A 120 2.11 -9.44 -10.31
CA VAL A 120 2.97 -8.82 -9.32
C VAL A 120 2.14 -7.95 -8.39
N TYR A 121 2.23 -8.23 -7.09
CA TYR A 121 1.71 -7.39 -6.03
C TYR A 121 2.85 -6.63 -5.37
N ALA A 122 2.59 -5.39 -4.97
CA ALA A 122 3.41 -4.66 -4.01
C ALA A 122 2.52 -3.97 -2.99
N SER A 123 2.97 -3.90 -1.73
CA SER A 123 2.20 -3.27 -0.65
C SER A 123 1.86 -1.81 -0.98
N ALA A 124 0.61 -1.42 -0.73
CA ALA A 124 0.09 -0.12 -1.14
C ALA A 124 0.58 1.06 -0.29
N ASN A 125 0.87 0.81 0.99
CA ASN A 125 1.40 1.78 1.94
C ASN A 125 2.23 1.09 3.03
N ILE A 126 2.81 1.86 3.94
CA ILE A 126 3.67 1.35 5.02
C ILE A 126 2.90 0.45 6.00
N ILE A 127 1.62 0.74 6.26
CA ILE A 127 0.78 -0.07 7.16
C ILE A 127 0.51 -1.43 6.53
N ASP A 128 0.14 -1.45 5.25
CA ASP A 128 -0.03 -2.69 4.49
C ASP A 128 1.27 -3.47 4.44
N ALA A 129 2.40 -2.82 4.16
CA ALA A 129 3.70 -3.49 4.14
C ALA A 129 4.03 -4.17 5.46
N GLN A 130 3.83 -3.50 6.61
CA GLN A 130 4.06 -4.12 7.92
C GLN A 130 3.18 -5.33 8.16
N ARG A 131 1.90 -5.22 7.80
CA ARG A 131 0.93 -6.30 7.98
C ARG A 131 1.27 -7.49 7.06
N ASP A 132 1.59 -7.23 5.81
CA ASP A 132 1.97 -8.24 4.84
C ASP A 132 3.25 -8.95 5.27
N ILE A 133 4.24 -8.20 5.80
CA ILE A 133 5.48 -8.76 6.36
C ILE A 133 5.18 -9.65 7.57
N ARG A 134 4.30 -9.25 8.49
CA ARG A 134 3.93 -10.10 9.64
C ARG A 134 3.31 -11.42 9.22
N LEU A 135 2.47 -11.39 8.18
CA LEU A 135 1.74 -12.56 7.72
C LEU A 135 2.64 -13.47 6.88
N LEU A 136 3.42 -12.90 5.97
CA LEU A 136 4.21 -13.66 5.00
C LEU A 136 5.66 -13.88 5.44
N PHE A 137 6.18 -13.16 6.42
CA PHE A 137 7.49 -13.38 7.05
C PHE A 137 7.38 -13.22 8.58
N PRO A 138 6.62 -14.10 9.27
CA PRO A 138 6.39 -14.00 10.72
C PRO A 138 7.69 -14.03 11.55
N GLU A 139 8.76 -14.61 11.00
CA GLU A 139 10.07 -14.65 11.62
C GLU A 139 10.86 -13.33 11.54
N VAL A 140 10.43 -12.38 10.70
CA VAL A 140 11.04 -11.04 10.59
C VAL A 140 10.51 -10.18 11.72
N LYS A 141 11.40 -9.81 12.64
CA LYS A 141 11.07 -8.89 13.73
C LYS A 141 10.92 -7.48 13.18
N ILE A 142 9.74 -6.91 13.36
CA ILE A 142 9.49 -5.50 13.07
C ILE A 142 10.21 -4.65 14.12
N THR A 143 11.01 -3.70 13.66
CA THR A 143 11.84 -2.85 14.51
C THR A 143 11.05 -1.64 15.02
N ALA A 144 11.62 -0.95 16.02
CA ALA A 144 11.04 0.32 16.50
C ALA A 144 11.02 1.40 15.40
N ASP A 145 12.01 1.39 14.51
CA ASP A 145 12.08 2.33 13.38
C ASP A 145 10.95 2.10 12.37
N ASP A 146 10.63 0.83 12.08
CA ASP A 146 9.49 0.50 11.23
C ASP A 146 8.19 1.03 11.84
N LEU A 147 7.96 0.79 13.13
CA LEU A 147 6.76 1.26 13.84
C LEU A 147 6.68 2.79 13.87
N SER A 148 7.80 3.48 14.03
CA SER A 148 7.87 4.94 13.96
C SER A 148 7.41 5.44 12.58
N ALA A 149 7.82 4.79 11.50
CA ALA A 149 7.42 5.16 10.15
C ALA A 149 5.93 4.95 9.90
N ALA A 150 5.37 3.82 10.35
CA ALA A 150 3.93 3.59 10.26
C ALA A 150 3.12 4.60 11.07
N ARG A 151 3.60 5.00 12.24
CA ARG A 151 2.98 6.05 13.06
C ARG A 151 2.98 7.41 12.37
N GLU A 152 4.10 7.79 11.75
CA GLU A 152 4.20 9.04 10.98
C GLU A 152 3.26 9.04 9.76
N TYR A 153 3.18 7.92 9.06
CA TYR A 153 2.22 7.74 7.96
C TYR A 153 0.77 7.87 8.46
N ALA A 154 0.40 7.15 9.52
CA ALA A 154 -0.94 7.21 10.09
C ALA A 154 -1.29 8.63 10.55
N HIS A 155 -0.35 9.34 11.17
CA HIS A 155 -0.59 10.70 11.62
C HIS A 155 -0.86 11.64 10.44
N SER A 156 -0.01 11.61 9.41
CA SER A 156 -0.10 12.52 8.26
C SER A 156 -1.25 12.22 7.31
N HIS A 157 -1.57 10.95 7.07
CA HIS A 157 -2.54 10.54 6.04
C HIS A 157 -3.90 10.12 6.59
N ILE A 158 -4.00 9.85 7.90
CA ILE A 158 -5.25 9.41 8.54
C ILE A 158 -5.67 10.39 9.63
N VAL A 159 -4.85 10.59 10.66
CA VAL A 159 -5.24 11.36 11.86
C VAL A 159 -5.44 12.84 11.56
N THR A 160 -4.49 13.49 10.89
CA THR A 160 -4.59 14.92 10.58
C THR A 160 -5.80 15.23 9.68
N PRO A 161 -6.02 14.54 8.53
CA PRO A 161 -7.20 14.75 7.72
C PRO A 161 -8.50 14.55 8.49
N LEU A 162 -8.59 13.45 9.25
CA LEU A 162 -9.79 13.15 10.05
C LEU A 162 -10.04 14.23 11.12
N THR A 163 -8.99 14.72 11.77
CA THR A 163 -9.10 15.79 12.77
C THR A 163 -9.61 17.08 12.15
N ASN A 164 -9.14 17.42 10.95
CA ASN A 164 -9.59 18.60 10.22
C ASN A 164 -11.07 18.48 9.83
N GLU A 165 -11.49 17.32 9.31
CA GLU A 165 -12.89 17.06 8.95
C GLU A 165 -13.80 17.08 10.19
N LEU A 166 -13.38 16.46 11.29
CA LEU A 166 -14.12 16.50 12.56
C LEU A 166 -14.24 17.93 13.12
N ALA A 167 -13.18 18.73 13.03
CA ALA A 167 -13.22 20.13 13.44
C ALA A 167 -14.18 20.94 12.55
N ALA A 168 -14.18 20.72 11.23
CA ALA A 168 -15.10 21.36 10.30
C ALA A 168 -16.56 20.99 10.62
N MET A 169 -16.85 19.71 10.86
CA MET A 169 -18.18 19.25 11.25
C MET A 169 -18.64 19.88 12.58
N ARG A 170 -17.75 20.01 13.56
CA ARG A 170 -18.08 20.66 14.85
C ARG A 170 -18.44 22.13 14.68
N ILE A 171 -17.72 22.86 13.81
CA ILE A 171 -18.02 24.28 13.50
C ILE A 171 -19.36 24.42 12.78
N LEU A 172 -19.68 23.49 11.87
CA LEU A 172 -20.98 23.49 11.18
C LEU A 172 -22.13 23.20 12.15
N SER A 173 -21.93 22.27 13.10
CA SER A 173 -22.90 21.96 14.15
C SER A 173 -23.12 23.14 15.11
N SER A 174 -22.07 23.87 15.51
CA SER A 174 -22.25 25.02 16.40
C SER A 174 -22.92 26.23 15.71
N LYS A 175 -22.70 26.39 14.39
CA LYS A 175 -23.40 27.42 13.59
C LYS A 175 -24.89 27.13 13.39
N SER A 176 -25.29 25.86 13.28
CA SER A 176 -26.71 25.50 13.20
C SER A 176 -27.44 25.68 14.53
N GLU A 177 -26.77 25.44 15.66
CA GLU A 177 -27.31 25.72 16.99
C GLU A 177 -27.48 27.23 17.25
N LEU A 178 -26.50 28.05 16.83
CA LEU A 178 -26.59 29.51 16.89
C LEU A 178 -27.79 30.04 16.08
N SER A 179 -28.03 29.53 14.87
CA SER A 179 -29.18 30.00 14.06
C SER A 179 -30.53 29.63 14.67
N GLN A 180 -30.65 28.48 15.36
CA GLN A 180 -31.86 28.11 16.09
C GLN A 180 -32.07 28.94 17.35
N SER A 181 -31.00 29.33 18.05
CA SER A 181 -31.09 30.19 19.23
C SER A 181 -31.52 31.63 18.87
N THR A 182 -31.01 32.18 17.76
CA THR A 182 -31.42 33.51 17.27
C THR A 182 -32.89 33.54 16.85
N ILE A 183 -33.42 32.46 16.26
CA ILE A 183 -34.85 32.36 15.94
C ILE A 183 -35.70 32.35 17.22
N LYS A 184 -35.28 31.64 18.28
CA LYS A 184 -36.01 31.65 19.56
C LYS A 184 -35.97 33.01 20.28
N GLU A 185 -34.87 33.74 20.24
CA GLU A 185 -34.81 35.08 20.84
C GLU A 185 -35.60 36.14 20.05
N THR A 186 -35.67 36.00 18.73
CA THR A 186 -36.42 36.93 17.86
C THR A 186 -37.93 36.71 17.97
N PHE A 187 -38.39 35.47 18.17
CA PHE A 187 -39.82 35.13 18.28
C PHE A 187 -40.33 34.96 19.73
N GLY A 188 -39.44 34.90 20.73
CA GLY A 188 -39.79 34.75 22.15
C GLY A 188 -40.14 36.04 22.91
N ARG A 189 -40.00 37.23 22.30
CA ARG A 189 -40.31 38.52 22.95
C ARG A 189 -41.73 39.06 22.70
N ASN A 190 -42.57 38.36 21.95
CA ASN A 190 -43.89 38.86 21.53
C ASN A 190 -45.09 38.15 22.17
N TYR A 191 -44.96 37.60 23.38
CA TYR A 191 -46.13 37.13 24.13
C TYR A 191 -45.99 37.45 25.63
N CYS A 192 -46.61 38.55 26.03
CA CYS A 192 -47.25 38.71 27.33
C CYS A 192 -48.68 39.26 27.04
N PRO A 193 -49.70 38.80 27.79
CA PRO A 193 -51.12 38.93 27.44
C PRO A 193 -51.64 40.37 27.36
#